data_AF-A0A0R1PKB1-F1
#
_entry.id   AF-A0A0R1PKB1-F1
#
_cell.length_a   1.000
_cell.length_b   1.000
_cell.length_c   1.000
_cell.angle_alpha   90.00
_cell.angle_beta   90.00
_cell.angle_gamma   90.00
#
_symmetry.space_group_name_H-M   'P 1'
#
loop_
_entity.id
_entity.type
_entity.pdbx_description
1 polymer ?
#
loop_
_entity_poly.entity_id
_entity_poly.type
_entity_poly.pdbx_seq_one_letter_code
_entity_poly.pdbx_strand_id
1 'polypeptide(L)'
;MQCLLHQFIKGRIGDFKSYGSVTGKTLGRVKTLVFVKIQLSYHRLSLTPSTLRLARSTYYHWLDYQPSQHDCVDHHLKEIIRKILEENYRTYGYPRIKLEVDWEL
;
A
#
# COMPACT_ATOMS: atom_id res chain seq x y z
N MET A 1 -12.30 -16.48 -8.80
CA MET A 1 -11.23 -16.04 -7.88
C MET A 1 -10.05 -15.42 -8.67
N GLN A 2 -10.30 -14.35 -9.42
CA GLN A 2 -9.30 -13.67 -10.27
C GLN A 2 -9.36 -12.14 -10.15
N CYS A 3 -10.17 -11.59 -9.26
CA CYS A 3 -10.60 -10.20 -9.38
C CYS A 3 -9.55 -9.12 -9.07
N LEU A 4 -8.41 -9.40 -8.41
CA LEU A 4 -7.64 -8.28 -7.81
C LEU A 4 -6.12 -8.35 -7.92
N LEU A 5 -5.52 -9.24 -8.72
CA LEU A 5 -4.06 -9.18 -8.92
C LEU A 5 -3.64 -8.04 -9.85
N HIS A 6 -4.49 -7.65 -10.80
CA HIS A 6 -4.17 -6.63 -11.81
C HIS A 6 -4.39 -5.18 -11.32
N GLN A 7 -5.26 -4.96 -10.32
CA GLN A 7 -5.48 -3.64 -9.72
C GLN A 7 -4.50 -3.33 -8.57
N PHE A 8 -3.85 -4.34 -7.99
CA PHE A 8 -2.97 -4.21 -6.82
C PHE A 8 -1.67 -3.42 -7.08
N ILE A 9 -1.21 -3.35 -8.33
CA ILE A 9 0.04 -2.66 -8.69
C ILE A 9 -0.21 -1.17 -9.00
N LYS A 10 -1.42 -0.80 -9.47
CA LYS A 10 -1.68 0.53 -10.04
C LYS A 10 -2.09 1.60 -9.01
N GLY A 11 -2.59 1.21 -7.83
CA GLY A 11 -3.09 2.14 -6.81
C GLY A 11 -2.14 2.50 -5.65
N ARG A 12 -0.97 1.87 -5.52
CA ARG A 12 -0.15 1.95 -4.29
C ARG A 12 0.85 3.12 -4.26
N ILE A 13 0.35 4.35 -4.27
CA ILE A 13 1.17 5.54 -3.96
C ILE A 13 0.72 6.28 -2.68
N GLY A 14 -0.53 6.09 -2.22
CA GLY A 14 -1.01 6.73 -0.98
C GLY A 14 -1.00 5.77 0.22
N ASP A 15 -0.27 6.16 1.26
CA ASP A 15 -0.51 5.83 2.67
C ASP A 15 -0.39 4.36 3.12
N PHE A 16 0.81 3.99 3.59
CA PHE A 16 1.03 2.79 4.39
C PHE A 16 1.60 3.13 5.77
N LYS A 17 0.91 2.63 6.81
CA LYS A 17 1.32 2.73 8.22
C LYS A 17 2.62 1.93 8.41
N SER A 18 3.69 2.59 8.86
CA SER A 18 4.97 1.95 9.14
C SER A 18 4.85 1.09 10.40
N TYR A 19 4.89 -0.23 10.25
CA TYR A 19 5.17 -1.11 11.37
C TYR A 19 6.70 -1.14 11.57
N GLY A 20 7.18 -0.41 12.59
CA GLY A 20 8.57 -0.51 13.06
C GLY A 20 9.50 0.62 12.61
N SER A 21 9.89 1.44 13.58
CA SER A 21 10.79 2.60 13.49
C SER A 21 12.26 2.30 13.18
N VAL A 22 12.60 1.44 12.20
CA VAL A 22 14.00 0.99 12.02
C VAL A 22 14.68 1.40 10.71
N THR A 23 13.96 1.89 9.70
CA THR A 23 14.61 2.42 8.49
C THR A 23 13.93 3.68 7.98
N GLY A 24 14.75 4.65 7.58
CA GLY A 24 14.37 6.00 7.15
C GLY A 24 13.09 6.05 6.34
N LYS A 25 12.22 6.98 6.75
CA LYS A 25 10.81 7.19 6.40
C LYS A 25 10.54 7.51 4.91
N THR A 26 11.45 7.19 3.99
CA THR A 26 11.45 7.76 2.63
C THR A 26 10.97 6.80 1.55
N LEU A 27 11.18 5.48 1.71
CA LEU A 27 10.63 4.45 0.80
C LEU A 27 9.67 3.54 1.57
N GLY A 28 8.37 3.65 1.31
CA GLY A 28 7.38 2.68 1.77
C GLY A 28 7.63 1.28 1.19
N ARG A 29 7.10 0.23 1.85
CA ARG A 29 7.28 -1.20 1.49
C ARG A 29 7.28 -1.47 -0.01
N VAL A 30 6.28 -0.93 -0.73
CA VAL A 30 6.11 -1.17 -2.18
C VAL A 30 7.28 -0.60 -2.98
N LYS A 31 7.66 0.65 -2.69
CA LYS A 31 8.81 1.30 -3.36
C LYS A 31 10.09 0.53 -3.06
N THR A 32 10.28 0.08 -1.83
CA THR A 32 11.45 -0.71 -1.44
C THR A 32 11.48 -2.07 -2.13
N LEU A 33 10.35 -2.78 -2.22
CA LEU A 33 10.27 -4.06 -2.92
C LEU A 33 10.57 -3.91 -4.42
N VAL A 34 10.01 -2.87 -5.06
CA VAL A 34 10.29 -2.56 -6.48
C VAL A 34 11.77 -2.22 -6.66
N PHE A 35 12.33 -1.37 -5.80
CA PHE A 35 13.74 -1.00 -5.86
C PHE A 35 14.65 -2.22 -5.68
N VAL A 36 14.42 -3.04 -4.67
CA VAL A 36 15.21 -4.27 -4.44
C VAL A 36 15.10 -5.19 -5.65
N LYS A 37 13.91 -5.35 -6.24
CA LYS A 37 13.71 -6.18 -7.44
C LYS A 37 14.51 -5.68 -8.65
N ILE A 38 14.59 -4.37 -8.87
CA ILE A 38 15.41 -3.77 -9.93
C ILE A 38 16.90 -4.02 -9.66
N GLN A 39 17.35 -3.83 -8.42
CA GLN A 39 18.75 -3.99 -8.03
C GLN A 39 19.22 -5.45 -8.03
N LEU A 40 18.32 -6.42 -7.88
CA LEU A 40 18.66 -7.85 -7.97
C LEU A 40 19.20 -8.28 -9.33
N SER A 41 18.90 -7.52 -10.39
CA SER A 41 19.46 -7.75 -11.72
C SER A 41 20.95 -7.40 -11.81
N TYR A 42 21.45 -6.57 -10.89
CA TYR A 42 22.82 -6.04 -10.91
C TYR A 42 23.67 -6.49 -9.71
N HIS A 43 23.03 -6.81 -8.59
CA HIS A 43 23.69 -7.06 -7.32
C HIS A 43 23.11 -8.28 -6.59
N ARG A 44 23.95 -8.91 -5.77
CA ARG A 44 23.53 -10.02 -4.91
C ARG A 44 22.49 -9.56 -3.88
N LEU A 45 21.46 -10.39 -3.68
CA LEU A 45 20.41 -10.20 -2.68
C LEU A 45 20.94 -10.01 -1.26
N SER A 46 22.14 -10.48 -0.93
CA SER A 46 22.76 -10.25 0.37
C SER A 46 23.20 -8.81 0.61
N LEU A 47 23.54 -8.07 -0.45
CA LEU A 47 24.09 -6.71 -0.38
C LEU A 47 22.98 -5.66 -0.43
N THR A 48 21.97 -5.86 -1.26
CA THR A 48 20.93 -4.85 -1.52
C THR A 48 20.13 -4.44 -0.26
N PRO A 49 19.60 -5.37 0.56
CA PRO A 49 18.89 -5.03 1.79
C PRO A 49 19.81 -4.43 2.87
N SER A 50 21.06 -4.90 2.96
CA SER A 50 22.02 -4.35 3.93
C SER A 50 22.36 -2.88 3.65
N THR A 51 22.50 -2.50 2.38
CA THR A 51 22.75 -1.10 1.98
C THR A 51 21.55 -0.20 2.30
N LEU A 52 20.34 -0.76 2.22
CA LEU A 52 19.10 -0.08 2.60
C LEU A 52 18.86 -0.07 4.12
N ARG A 53 19.79 -0.63 4.91
CA ARG A 53 19.65 -0.89 6.36
C ARG A 53 18.41 -1.71 6.69
N LEU A 54 17.89 -2.47 5.72
CA LEU A 54 16.72 -3.32 5.85
C LEU A 54 17.15 -4.72 6.29
N ALA A 55 16.59 -5.21 7.40
CA ALA A 55 16.83 -6.58 7.82
C ALA A 55 16.30 -7.58 6.77
N ARG A 56 17.05 -8.66 6.53
CA ARG A 56 16.66 -9.71 5.56
C ARG A 56 15.31 -10.35 5.92
N SER A 57 15.05 -10.57 7.21
CA SER A 57 13.78 -11.07 7.71
C SER A 57 12.61 -10.15 7.34
N THR A 58 12.79 -8.83 7.48
CA THR A 58 11.79 -7.83 7.08
C THR A 58 11.51 -7.87 5.58
N TYR A 59 12.55 -8.03 4.75
CA TYR A 59 12.38 -8.15 3.30
C TYR A 59 11.51 -9.36 2.91
N TYR A 60 11.85 -10.56 3.42
CA TYR A 60 11.07 -11.76 3.11
C TYR A 60 9.65 -11.70 3.68
N HIS A 61 9.49 -11.19 4.90
CA HIS A 61 8.17 -10.94 5.48
C HIS A 61 7.32 -9.99 4.62
N TRP A 62 7.94 -9.00 3.96
CA TRP A 62 7.25 -8.12 3.03
C TRP A 62 6.93 -8.78 1.69
N LEU A 63 7.77 -9.71 1.24
CA LEU A 63 7.57 -10.45 -0.01
C LEU A 63 6.35 -11.38 0.11
N ASP A 64 6.22 -12.03 1.27
CA ASP A 64 5.15 -12.99 1.56
C ASP A 64 3.89 -12.33 2.15
N TYR A 65 3.92 -11.01 2.35
CA TYR A 65 2.78 -10.30 2.92
C TYR A 65 1.55 -10.41 2.02
N GLN A 66 0.46 -10.93 2.58
CA GLN A 66 -0.86 -10.90 1.99
C GLN A 66 -1.77 -9.97 2.82
N PRO A 67 -2.55 -9.10 2.16
CA PRO A 67 -3.52 -8.27 2.86
C PRO A 67 -4.59 -9.15 3.51
N SER A 68 -5.04 -8.77 4.70
CA SER A 68 -6.19 -9.42 5.33
C SER A 68 -7.49 -9.08 4.60
N GLN A 69 -8.55 -9.84 4.85
CA GLN A 69 -9.89 -9.50 4.32
C GLN A 69 -10.32 -8.10 4.75
N HIS A 70 -10.06 -7.73 6.00
CA HIS A 70 -10.31 -6.37 6.51
C HIS A 70 -9.50 -5.31 5.77
N ASP A 71 -8.21 -5.55 5.50
CA ASP A 71 -7.38 -4.61 4.74
C ASP A 71 -7.92 -4.39 3.32
N CYS A 72 -8.43 -5.44 2.68
CA CYS A 72 -9.04 -5.36 1.36
C CYS A 72 -10.32 -4.51 1.37
N VAL A 73 -11.20 -4.73 2.36
CA VAL A 73 -12.43 -3.96 2.53
C VAL A 73 -12.13 -2.50 2.85
N ASP A 74 -11.23 -2.23 3.80
CA ASP A 74 -10.80 -0.88 4.16
C ASP A 74 -10.22 -0.13 2.96
N HIS A 75 -9.42 -0.81 2.11
CA HIS A 75 -8.88 -0.20 0.90
C HIS A 75 -9.98 0.12 -0.12
N HIS A 76 -10.94 -0.78 -0.31
CA HIS A 76 -12.06 -0.54 -1.20
C HIS A 76 -12.90 0.66 -0.74
N LEU A 77 -13.24 0.72 0.55
CA LEU A 77 -13.96 1.83 1.15
C LEU A 77 -13.19 3.16 1.03
N LYS A 78 -11.87 3.14 1.24
CA LYS A 78 -11.03 4.34 1.06
C LYS A 78 -11.09 4.90 -0.35
N GLU A 79 -11.07 4.05 -1.38
CA GLU A 79 -11.16 4.50 -2.76
C GLU A 79 -12.54 5.09 -3.09
N ILE A 80 -13.62 4.47 -2.60
CA ILE A 80 -14.98 5.02 -2.74
C ILE A 80 -15.08 6.39 -2.06
N ILE A 81 -14.63 6.49 -0.81
CA ILE A 81 -14.61 7.75 -0.05
C ILE A 81 -13.79 8.82 -0.78
N ARG A 82 -12.62 8.47 -1.33
CA ARG A 82 -11.77 9.40 -2.08
C ARG A 82 -12.49 9.92 -3.31
N LYS A 83 -13.17 9.05 -4.06
CA LYS A 83 -13.94 9.41 -5.25
C LYS A 83 -15.08 10.37 -4.90
N ILE A 84 -15.90 10.04 -3.89
CA ILE A 84 -16.98 10.91 -3.40
C ILE A 84 -16.42 12.28 -3.00
N LEU A 85 -15.28 12.30 -2.31
CA LEU A 85 -14.65 13.54 -1.88
C LEU A 85 -14.15 14.38 -3.08
N GLU A 86 -13.58 13.75 -4.10
CA GLU A 86 -13.12 14.41 -5.33
C GLU A 86 -14.29 14.97 -6.16
N GLU A 87 -15.38 14.20 -6.30
CA GLU A 87 -16.58 14.61 -7.02
C GLU A 87 -17.30 15.79 -6.34
N ASN A 88 -17.26 15.84 -5.00
CA ASN A 88 -17.94 16.87 -4.22
C ASN A 88 -17.02 18.03 -3.79
N TYR A 89 -15.88 18.21 -4.48
CA TYR A 89 -14.89 19.26 -4.21
C TYR A 89 -14.42 19.33 -2.75
N ARG A 90 -14.42 18.19 -2.05
CA ARG A 90 -14.09 18.04 -0.63
C ARG A 90 -14.98 18.84 0.32
N THR A 91 -16.19 19.20 -0.13
CA THR A 91 -17.14 20.01 0.64
C THR A 91 -17.92 19.16 1.64
N TYR A 92 -18.12 17.87 1.34
CA TYR A 92 -18.90 16.98 2.19
C TYR A 92 -18.16 16.64 3.48
N GLY A 93 -18.85 16.89 4.61
CA GLY A 93 -18.43 16.39 5.91
C GLY A 93 -18.79 14.91 6.09
N TYR A 94 -18.24 14.31 7.15
CA TYR A 94 -18.41 12.89 7.47
C TYR A 94 -19.86 12.34 7.38
N PRO A 95 -20.91 13.03 7.88
CA PRO A 95 -22.28 12.50 7.79
C PRO A 95 -22.76 12.30 6.36
N ARG A 96 -22.40 13.21 5.45
CA ARG A 96 -22.81 13.13 4.03
C ARG A 96 -22.00 12.09 3.28
N ILE A 97 -20.69 12.01 3.55
CA ILE A 97 -19.83 10.96 3.00
C ILE A 97 -20.36 9.59 3.41
N LYS A 98 -20.75 9.41 4.68
CA LYS A 98 -21.29 8.14 5.17
C LYS A 98 -22.56 7.73 4.43
N LEU A 99 -23.50 8.67 4.25
CA LEU A 99 -24.73 8.40 3.49
C LEU A 99 -24.41 7.95 2.07
N GLU A 100 -23.53 8.67 1.38
CA GLU A 100 -23.16 8.37 0.00
C GLU A 100 -22.47 7.00 -0.14
N VAL A 101 -21.57 6.66 0.80
CA VAL A 101 -20.92 5.33 0.85
C VAL A 101 -21.95 4.23 1.12
N ASP A 102 -22.93 4.45 2.00
CA ASP A 102 -24.01 3.48 2.28
C ASP A 102 -24.93 3.28 1.06
N TRP A 103 -25.06 4.26 0.15
CA TRP A 103 -25.83 4.15 -1.10
C TRP A 103 -25.08 3.42 -2.22
N GLU A 104 -23.75 3.41 -2.19
CA GLU A 104 -22.89 2.84 -3.25
C GLU A 104 -22.47 1.38 -2.98
N LEU A 105 -22.84 0.84 -1.80
CA LEU A 105 -22.66 -0.55 -1.35
C LEU A 105 -23.89 -1.44 -1.63
#